data_AF-A0A7R6X1U2-F1
#
_entry.id   AF-A0A7R6X1U2-F1
#
_cell.length_a   1.000
_cell.length_b   1.000
_cell.length_c   1.000
_cell.angle_alpha   90.00
_cell.angle_beta   90.00
_cell.angle_gamma   90.00
#
_symmetry.space_group_name_H-M   'P 1'
#
loop_
_entity.id
_entity.type
_entity.pdbx_description
1 polymer ?
#
loop_
_entity_poly.entity_id
_entity_poly.type
_entity_poly.pdbx_seq_one_letter_code
_entity_poly.pdbx_strand_id
1 'polypeptide(L)'
;MSRRHSAEKREINPDPKFGDLIVTKFMNAVMYDGKKSVAETIVYGALDQVQSKTKQEPVTVFHQALDNVAPHVEVRSRRVGGATYQVPVDVRPERRQALAIRWLIAAARNRNETTMVDRLSGELMDAANNRGTAVKKREDTHKMAEANRAFAHYRW
;
A
#
# COMPACT_ATOMS: atom_id res chain seq x y z
N MET A 1 -15.74 7.98 -16.55
CA MET A 1 -14.92 7.01 -17.33
C MET A 1 -15.75 6.48 -18.49
N SER A 2 -15.23 6.53 -19.71
CA SER A 2 -15.95 5.98 -20.87
C SER A 2 -15.76 4.46 -20.93
N ARG A 3 -16.80 3.74 -21.33
CA ARG A 3 -16.77 2.27 -21.52
C ARG A 3 -15.89 1.86 -22.71
N ARG A 4 -15.50 2.82 -23.56
CA ARG A 4 -14.81 2.58 -24.83
C ARG A 4 -13.29 2.73 -24.76
N HIS A 5 -12.78 3.60 -23.89
CA HIS A 5 -11.33 3.85 -23.78
C HIS A 5 -10.85 3.80 -22.33
N SER A 6 -9.61 3.36 -22.12
CA SER A 6 -8.94 3.56 -20.84
C SER A 6 -8.71 5.05 -20.63
N ALA A 7 -8.89 5.53 -19.40
CA ALA A 7 -8.50 6.89 -19.06
C ALA A 7 -6.98 7.03 -19.17
N GLU A 8 -6.54 8.19 -19.67
CA GLU A 8 -5.12 8.55 -19.67
C GLU A 8 -4.62 8.72 -18.23
N LYS A 9 -3.40 8.22 -17.99
CA LYS A 9 -2.75 8.31 -16.69
C LYS A 9 -2.09 9.68 -16.58
N ARG A 10 -2.39 10.39 -15.49
CA ARG A 10 -1.73 11.65 -15.18
C ARG A 10 -0.28 11.38 -14.77
N GLU A 11 0.64 12.11 -15.38
CA GLU A 11 2.03 12.10 -14.95
C GLU A 11 2.18 12.88 -13.63
N ILE A 12 3.10 12.42 -12.80
CA ILE A 12 3.41 13.04 -11.52
C ILE A 12 4.91 13.34 -11.50
N ASN A 13 5.27 14.43 -10.84
CA ASN A 13 6.67 14.78 -10.65
C ASN A 13 7.27 13.91 -9.54
N PRO A 14 8.57 13.61 -9.60
CA PRO A 14 9.27 12.94 -8.50
C PRO A 14 9.37 13.84 -7.26
N ASP A 15 9.67 13.20 -6.13
CA ASP A 15 9.84 13.87 -4.84
C ASP A 15 11.03 14.85 -4.86
N PRO A 16 10.90 16.07 -4.32
CA PRO A 16 12.00 17.05 -4.35
C PRO A 16 13.17 16.71 -3.42
N LYS A 17 12.98 15.94 -2.34
CA LYS A 17 14.04 15.60 -1.37
C LYS A 17 14.82 14.36 -1.80
N PHE A 18 14.13 13.33 -2.27
CA PHE A 18 14.70 12.01 -2.59
C PHE A 18 14.69 11.66 -4.08
N GLY A 19 14.00 12.42 -4.93
CA GLY A 19 13.88 12.13 -6.36
C GLY A 19 13.00 10.92 -6.70
N ASP A 20 12.20 10.44 -5.74
CA ASP A 20 11.46 9.19 -5.86
C ASP A 20 9.97 9.41 -6.18
N LEU A 21 9.49 8.79 -7.26
CA LEU A 21 8.09 8.84 -7.70
C LEU A 21 7.12 8.12 -6.75
N ILE A 22 7.57 7.04 -6.10
CA ILE A 22 6.77 6.23 -5.17
C ILE A 22 6.49 7.03 -3.90
N VAL A 23 7.49 7.77 -3.41
CA VAL A 23 7.33 8.67 -2.26
C VAL A 23 6.30 9.74 -2.57
N THR A 24 6.32 10.35 -3.77
CA THR A 24 5.28 11.31 -4.17
C THR A 24 3.89 10.68 -4.24
N LYS A 25 3.75 9.47 -4.79
CA LYS A 25 2.46 8.74 -4.77
C LYS A 25 1.97 8.49 -3.35
N PHE A 26 2.89 8.13 -2.46
CA PHE A 26 2.60 7.88 -1.05
C PHE A 26 2.12 9.15 -0.35
N MET A 27 2.83 10.28 -0.52
CA MET A 27 2.43 11.58 0.00
C MET A 27 1.03 12.00 -0.48
N ASN A 28 0.76 11.85 -1.78
CA ASN A 28 -0.56 12.15 -2.34
C ASN A 28 -1.67 11.29 -1.73
N ALA A 29 -1.37 10.05 -1.33
CA ALA A 29 -2.32 9.16 -0.67
C ALA A 29 -2.48 9.45 0.84
N VAL A 30 -1.44 9.98 1.51
CA VAL A 30 -1.49 10.43 2.90
C VAL A 30 -2.32 11.71 3.03
N MET A 31 -2.23 12.59 2.03
CA MET A 31 -2.87 13.90 1.97
C MET A 31 -4.38 13.83 2.18
N TYR A 32 -4.90 14.81 2.94
CA TYR A 32 -6.32 15.00 3.20
C TYR A 32 -6.69 16.45 2.86
N ASP A 33 -7.88 16.66 2.27
CA ASP A 33 -8.40 17.97 1.87
C ASP A 33 -7.43 18.84 1.04
N GLY A 34 -6.57 18.21 0.22
CA GLY A 34 -5.59 18.93 -0.60
C GLY A 34 -4.40 19.55 0.16
N LYS A 35 -4.24 19.26 1.45
CA LYS A 35 -3.17 19.81 2.31
C LYS A 35 -1.82 19.12 2.05
N LYS A 36 -1.21 19.42 0.90
CA LYS A 36 0.04 18.76 0.47
C LYS A 36 1.23 19.05 1.39
N SER A 37 1.42 20.31 1.79
CA SER A 37 2.50 20.69 2.70
C SER A 37 2.43 19.95 4.04
N VAL A 38 1.23 19.70 4.58
CA VAL A 38 1.06 18.91 5.81
C VAL A 38 1.41 17.44 5.56
N ALA A 39 1.01 16.88 4.43
CA ALA A 39 1.35 15.50 4.06
C ALA A 39 2.87 15.31 3.88
N GLU A 40 3.54 16.27 3.26
CA GLU A 40 5.01 16.30 3.10
C GLU A 40 5.70 16.30 4.47
N THR A 41 5.28 17.19 5.38
CA THR A 41 5.83 17.25 6.75
C THR A 41 5.63 15.93 7.49
N ILE A 42 4.48 15.28 7.35
CA ILE A 42 4.20 13.99 8.00
C ILE A 42 5.12 12.90 7.44
N VAL A 43 5.22 12.78 6.11
CA VAL A 43 5.98 11.72 5.46
C VAL A 43 7.49 11.92 5.69
N TYR A 44 8.01 13.12 5.50
CA TYR A 44 9.42 13.40 5.77
C TYR A 44 9.76 13.23 7.25
N GLY A 45 8.92 13.74 8.16
CA GLY A 45 9.12 13.54 9.59
C GLY A 45 9.13 12.05 9.97
N ALA A 46 8.28 11.23 9.34
CA ALA A 46 8.25 9.80 9.60
C ALA A 46 9.51 9.10 9.08
N LEU A 47 9.99 9.47 7.88
CA LEU A 47 11.23 8.95 7.30
C LEU A 47 12.45 9.36 8.13
N ASP A 48 12.51 10.59 8.62
CA ASP A 48 13.60 11.07 9.48
C ASP A 48 13.62 10.31 10.83
N GLN A 49 12.44 9.99 11.39
CA GLN A 49 12.34 9.13 12.57
C GLN A 49 12.78 7.69 12.29
N VAL A 50 12.40 7.13 11.14
CA VAL A 50 12.86 5.79 10.71
C VAL A 50 14.38 5.79 10.63
N GLN A 51 14.98 6.76 9.93
CA GLN A 51 16.43 6.90 9.80
C GLN A 51 17.12 6.99 11.17
N SER A 52 16.56 7.77 12.09
CA SER A 52 17.11 7.93 13.45
C SER A 52 17.12 6.62 14.25
N LYS A 53 16.09 5.79 14.08
CA LYS A 53 15.93 4.52 14.82
C LYS A 53 16.66 3.35 14.17
N THR A 54 16.60 3.21 12.84
CA THR A 54 17.19 2.08 12.11
C THR A 54 18.65 2.34 11.73
N LYS A 55 19.07 3.61 11.68
CA LYS A 55 20.38 4.06 11.13
C LYS A 55 20.62 3.61 9.69
N GLN A 56 19.56 3.28 8.97
CA GLN A 56 19.58 2.89 7.56
C GLN A 56 19.02 4.03 6.71
N GLU A 57 19.26 3.95 5.41
CA GLU A 57 18.71 4.90 4.46
C GLU A 57 17.17 4.77 4.45
N PRO A 58 16.42 5.85 4.73
CA PRO A 58 14.98 5.74 4.98
C PRO A 58 14.16 5.33 3.75
N VAL A 59 14.60 5.68 2.54
CA VAL A 59 13.90 5.31 1.30
C VAL A 59 13.99 3.79 1.03
N THR A 60 15.12 3.15 1.34
CA THR A 60 15.30 1.70 1.22
C THR A 60 14.41 0.96 2.20
N VAL A 61 14.32 1.42 3.45
CA VAL A 61 13.39 0.86 4.45
C VAL A 61 11.94 1.04 4.02
N PHE A 62 11.61 2.19 3.43
CA PHE A 62 10.28 2.47 2.88
C PHE A 62 9.90 1.52 1.74
N HIS A 63 10.80 1.31 0.76
CA HIS A 63 10.55 0.34 -0.32
C HIS A 63 10.43 -1.08 0.19
N GLN A 64 11.31 -1.48 1.11
CA GLN A 64 11.23 -2.79 1.75
C GLN A 64 9.88 -2.99 2.46
N ALA A 65 9.40 -1.98 3.18
CA ALA A 65 8.10 -2.02 3.83
C ALA A 65 6.95 -2.17 2.81
N LEU A 66 7.01 -1.43 1.69
CA LEU A 66 6.01 -1.54 0.63
C LEU A 66 6.01 -2.93 -0.02
N ASP A 67 7.18 -3.49 -0.31
CA ASP A 67 7.33 -4.82 -0.90
C ASP A 67 6.81 -5.92 0.04
N ASN A 68 7.04 -5.77 1.34
CA ASN A 68 6.49 -6.69 2.33
C ASN A 68 4.94 -6.59 2.42
N VAL A 69 4.33 -5.44 2.16
CA VAL A 69 2.86 -5.29 2.22
C VAL A 69 2.20 -5.60 0.87
N ALA A 70 2.97 -5.58 -0.22
CA ALA A 70 2.51 -5.78 -1.59
C ALA A 70 1.93 -7.19 -1.84
N PRO A 71 0.61 -7.33 -2.16
CA PRO A 71 0.03 -8.63 -2.45
C PRO A 71 0.28 -9.07 -3.90
N HIS A 72 0.71 -10.32 -4.10
CA HIS A 72 0.83 -10.93 -5.42
C HIS A 72 -0.51 -11.41 -6.00
N VAL A 73 -1.41 -11.88 -5.14
CA VAL A 73 -2.74 -12.39 -5.53
C VAL A 73 -3.81 -11.67 -4.72
N GLU A 74 -4.95 -11.37 -5.33
CA GLU A 74 -6.15 -10.85 -4.67
C GLU A 74 -7.35 -11.74 -5.00
N VAL A 75 -8.40 -11.68 -4.18
CA VAL A 75 -9.68 -12.32 -4.51
C VAL A 75 -10.64 -11.30 -5.11
N ARG A 76 -11.38 -11.73 -6.14
CA ARG A 76 -12.45 -10.95 -6.78
C ARG A 76 -13.76 -11.72 -6.72
N SER A 77 -14.82 -11.02 -6.31
CA SER A 77 -16.17 -11.57 -6.35
C SER A 77 -16.63 -11.78 -7.79
N ARG A 78 -17.02 -13.02 -8.13
CA ARG A 78 -17.64 -13.38 -9.40
C ARG A 78 -18.94 -14.13 -9.14
N ARG A 79 -19.99 -13.79 -9.88
CA ARG A 79 -21.29 -14.48 -9.77
C ARG A 79 -21.43 -15.50 -10.89
N VAL A 80 -21.59 -16.77 -10.54
CA VAL A 80 -21.71 -17.90 -11.48
C VAL A 80 -22.81 -18.82 -10.97
N GLY A 81 -23.74 -19.21 -11.84
CA GLY A 81 -24.79 -20.19 -11.50
C GLY A 81 -25.67 -19.81 -10.30
N GLY A 82 -25.86 -18.51 -10.04
CA GLY A 82 -26.67 -18.01 -8.91
C GLY A 82 -25.90 -17.74 -7.62
N ALA A 83 -24.71 -18.34 -7.43
CA ALA A 83 -23.84 -18.12 -6.26
C ALA A 83 -22.70 -17.12 -6.55
N THR A 84 -22.13 -16.53 -5.49
CA THR A 84 -20.97 -15.62 -5.58
C THR A 84 -19.72 -16.31 -5.08
N TYR A 85 -18.74 -16.47 -5.94
CA TYR A 85 -17.44 -17.09 -5.65
C TYR A 85 -16.37 -16.02 -5.48
N GLN A 86 -15.42 -16.28 -4.58
CA GLN A 86 -14.18 -15.52 -4.47
C GLN A 86 -13.15 -16.14 -5.40
N VAL A 87 -12.85 -15.47 -6.51
CA VAL A 87 -11.93 -15.97 -7.53
C VAL A 87 -10.56 -15.34 -7.31
N PRO A 88 -9.50 -16.13 -7.08
CA PRO A 88 -8.14 -15.60 -6.97
C PRO A 88 -7.62 -15.14 -8.34
N VAL A 89 -7.03 -13.95 -8.38
CA VAL A 89 -6.49 -13.31 -9.59
C VAL A 89 -5.15 -12.66 -9.27
N ASP A 90 -4.20 -12.75 -10.21
CA ASP A 90 -2.90 -12.10 -10.09
C ASP A 90 -3.03 -10.57 -10.11
N VAL A 91 -2.32 -9.92 -9.19
CA VAL A 91 -2.34 -8.47 -9.03
C VAL A 91 -1.31 -7.83 -9.95
N ARG A 92 -1.78 -6.96 -10.84
CA ARG A 92 -0.95 -6.14 -11.73
C ARG A 92 0.00 -5.26 -10.90
N PRO A 93 1.25 -4.99 -11.35
CA PRO A 93 2.24 -4.24 -10.59
C PRO A 93 1.76 -2.87 -10.06
N GLU A 94 1.09 -2.09 -10.91
CA GLU A 94 0.57 -0.77 -10.50
C GLU A 94 -0.49 -0.87 -9.39
N ARG A 95 -1.33 -1.90 -9.46
CA ARG A 95 -2.36 -2.17 -8.45
C ARG A 95 -1.74 -2.70 -7.17
N ARG A 96 -0.69 -3.52 -7.27
CA ARG A 96 0.06 -4.05 -6.14
C ARG A 96 0.64 -2.93 -5.30
N GLN A 97 1.32 -1.98 -5.95
CA GLN A 97 1.84 -0.78 -5.32
C GLN A 97 0.71 0.05 -4.68
N ALA A 98 -0.39 0.30 -5.40
CA ALA A 98 -1.51 1.09 -4.88
C ALA A 98 -2.19 0.44 -3.67
N LEU A 99 -2.29 -0.90 -3.64
CA LEU A 99 -2.82 -1.65 -2.50
C LEU A 99 -1.87 -1.57 -1.31
N ALA A 100 -0.57 -1.74 -1.53
CA ALA A 100 0.44 -1.64 -0.47
C ALA A 100 0.40 -0.27 0.22
N ILE A 101 0.44 0.81 -0.57
CA ILE A 101 0.34 2.19 -0.08
C ILE A 101 -0.94 2.38 0.74
N ARG A 102 -2.09 1.94 0.21
CA ARG A 102 -3.38 2.12 0.88
C ARG A 102 -3.47 1.35 2.20
N TRP A 103 -3.01 0.09 2.22
CA TRP A 103 -3.06 -0.73 3.43
C TRP A 103 -2.10 -0.21 4.49
N LEU A 104 -0.91 0.25 4.10
CA LEU A 104 0.05 0.82 5.02
C LEU A 104 -0.47 2.10 5.66
N ILE A 105 -1.05 3.02 4.87
CA ILE A 105 -1.65 4.26 5.39
C ILE A 105 -2.84 3.95 6.31
N ALA A 106 -3.70 3.01 5.92
CA ALA A 106 -4.86 2.63 6.73
C ALA A 106 -4.43 1.99 8.06
N ALA A 107 -3.43 1.11 8.03
CA ALA A 107 -2.86 0.51 9.22
C ALA A 107 -2.25 1.57 10.14
N ALA A 108 -1.38 2.44 9.60
CA ALA A 108 -0.76 3.53 10.35
C ALA A 108 -1.82 4.43 11.02
N ARG A 109 -2.86 4.84 10.28
CA ARG A 109 -3.93 5.71 10.84
C ARG A 109 -4.66 5.08 12.03
N ASN A 110 -4.83 3.76 12.01
CA ASN A 110 -5.52 2.99 13.06
C ASN A 110 -4.64 2.66 14.27
N ARG A 111 -3.36 3.04 14.27
CA ARG A 111 -2.50 2.84 15.43
C ARG A 111 -2.80 3.84 16.55
N ASN A 112 -2.31 3.50 17.75
CA ASN A 112 -2.64 4.20 18.99
C ASN A 112 -1.69 5.36 19.33
N GLU A 113 -0.60 5.58 18.60
CA GLU A 113 0.34 6.67 18.90
C GLU A 113 -0.33 8.05 18.74
N THR A 114 0.26 9.10 19.32
CA THR A 114 -0.38 10.42 19.37
C THR A 114 -0.34 11.14 18.02
N THR A 115 0.82 11.21 17.38
CA THR A 115 1.00 11.94 16.12
C THR A 115 0.99 11.02 14.91
N MET A 116 0.55 11.52 13.75
CA MET A 116 0.60 10.75 12.51
C MET A 116 2.04 10.40 12.09
N VAL A 117 3.01 11.23 12.48
CA VAL A 117 4.44 10.98 12.25
C VAL A 117 4.88 9.71 12.98
N ASP A 118 4.55 9.61 14.27
CA ASP A 118 4.91 8.46 15.10
C ASP A 118 4.19 7.18 14.65
N ARG A 119 2.89 7.32 14.32
CA ARG A 119 2.10 6.21 13.77
C ARG A 119 2.70 5.67 12.48
N LEU A 120 3.05 6.57 11.55
CA LEU A 120 3.57 6.20 10.24
C LEU A 120 4.97 5.61 10.33
N SER A 121 5.87 6.21 11.11
CA SER A 121 7.22 5.68 11.32
C SER A 121 7.17 4.30 11.99
N GLY A 122 6.28 4.13 12.99
CA GLY A 122 6.01 2.85 13.64
C GLY A 122 5.57 1.77 12.67
N GLU A 123 4.52 2.03 11.87
CA GLU A 123 4.02 1.04 10.90
C GLU A 123 5.06 0.73 9.81
N LEU A 124 5.84 1.71 9.35
CA LEU A 124 6.89 1.49 8.35
C LEU A 124 7.99 0.54 8.89
N MET A 125 8.46 0.76 10.12
CA MET A 125 9.45 -0.12 10.74
C MET A 125 8.89 -1.52 10.99
N ASP A 126 7.64 -1.62 11.45
CA ASP A 126 6.99 -2.91 11.67
C ASP A 126 6.84 -3.67 10.33
N ALA A 127 6.36 -3.00 9.29
CA ALA A 127 6.18 -3.58 7.96
C ALA A 127 7.51 -4.00 7.33
N ALA A 128 8.58 -3.21 7.48
CA ALA A 128 9.93 -3.58 7.03
C ALA A 128 10.42 -4.88 7.69
N ASN A 129 10.01 -5.14 8.93
CA ASN A 129 10.33 -6.36 9.68
C ASN A 129 9.30 -7.50 9.50
N ASN A 130 8.43 -7.42 8.47
CA ASN A 130 7.34 -8.38 8.23
C ASN A 130 6.35 -8.51 9.41
N ARG A 131 6.09 -7.40 10.10
CA ARG A 131 5.13 -7.31 11.21
C ARG A 131 4.15 -6.17 10.95
N GLY A 132 3.20 -5.98 11.86
CA GLY A 132 2.22 -4.91 11.76
C GLY A 132 0.93 -5.33 11.07
N THR A 133 -0.04 -4.43 11.09
CA THR A 133 -1.40 -4.72 10.62
C THR A 133 -1.46 -4.71 9.09
N ALA A 134 -0.62 -3.90 8.44
CA ALA A 134 -0.51 -3.88 6.99
C ALA A 134 -0.03 -5.23 6.42
N VAL A 135 1.00 -5.83 7.02
CA VAL A 135 1.54 -7.13 6.58
C VAL A 135 0.52 -8.24 6.86
N LYS A 136 -0.12 -8.24 8.04
CA LYS A 136 -1.20 -9.17 8.35
C LYS A 136 -2.33 -9.11 7.31
N LYS A 137 -2.69 -7.91 6.83
CA LYS A 137 -3.70 -7.76 5.77
C LYS A 137 -3.29 -8.43 4.45
N ARG A 138 -2.01 -8.38 4.10
CA ARG A 138 -1.44 -9.10 2.94
C ARG A 138 -1.52 -10.60 3.14
N GLU A 139 -1.13 -11.10 4.31
CA GLU A 139 -1.21 -12.52 4.67
C GLU A 139 -2.65 -13.06 4.62
N ASP A 140 -3.59 -12.34 5.22
CA ASP A 140 -5.02 -12.71 5.19
C ASP A 140 -5.55 -12.76 3.75
N THR A 141 -5.09 -11.85 2.90
CA THR A 141 -5.47 -11.82 1.47
C THR A 141 -4.90 -13.04 0.73
N HIS A 142 -3.65 -13.42 0.99
CA HIS A 142 -3.04 -14.60 0.39
C HIS A 142 -3.69 -15.90 0.89
N LYS A 143 -3.96 -16.00 2.19
CA LYS A 143 -4.66 -17.13 2.78
C LYS A 143 -6.06 -17.30 2.19
N MET A 144 -6.78 -16.20 1.99
CA MET A 144 -8.10 -16.22 1.34
C MET A 144 -8.00 -16.66 -0.13
N ALA A 145 -6.99 -16.19 -0.85
CA ALA A 145 -6.76 -16.58 -2.24
C ALA A 145 -6.40 -18.07 -2.37
N GLU A 146 -5.56 -18.58 -1.46
CA GLU A 146 -5.16 -19.98 -1.41
C GLU A 146 -6.33 -20.90 -1.07
N ALA A 147 -7.14 -20.54 -0.06
CA ALA A 147 -8.35 -21.29 0.30
C ALA A 147 -9.35 -21.42 -0.86
N ASN A 148 -9.35 -20.44 -1.78
CA ASN A 148 -10.22 -20.40 -2.95
C ASN A 148 -9.52 -20.76 -4.27
N ARG A 149 -8.33 -21.39 -4.20
CA ARG A 149 -7.52 -21.76 -5.39
C ARG A 149 -8.30 -22.63 -6.39
N ALA A 150 -9.25 -23.44 -5.91
CA ALA A 150 -10.12 -24.25 -6.75
C ALA A 150 -10.92 -23.42 -7.77
N PHE A 151 -11.30 -22.18 -7.43
CA PHE A 151 -12.10 -21.31 -8.29
C PHE A 151 -11.28 -20.48 -9.28
N ALA A 152 -9.95 -20.67 -9.34
CA ALA A 152 -9.07 -19.93 -10.24
C ALA A 152 -9.42 -20.08 -11.73
N HIS A 153 -10.16 -21.13 -12.11
CA HIS A 153 -10.63 -21.33 -13.48
C HIS A 153 -11.70 -20.31 -13.93
N TYR A 154 -12.36 -19.61 -12.99
CA TYR A 154 -13.30 -18.53 -13.29
C TYR A 154 -12.63 -17.16 -13.50
N ARG A 155 -11.32 -17.11 -13.79
CA ARG A 155 -10.52 -15.89 -14.01
C ARG A 155 -10.69 -15.27 -15.41
N TRP A 156 -11.91 -15.12 -15.88
CA TRP A 156 -12.22 -14.41 -17.13
C TRP A 156 -13.11 -13.21 -16.84
#